data_AF-A0A1L5KXC3-F1
#
_entry.id   AF-A0A1L5KXC3-F1
#
_cell.length_a   1.000
_cell.length_b   1.000
_cell.length_c   1.000
_cell.angle_alpha   90.00
_cell.angle_beta   90.00
_cell.angle_gamma   90.00
#
_symmetry.space_group_name_H-M   'P 1'
#
loop_
_entity.id
_entity.type
_entity.pdbx_description
1 polymer ?
#
loop_
_entity_poly.entity_id
_entity_poly.type
_entity_poly.pdbx_seq_one_letter_code
_entity_poly.pdbx_strand_id
1 'polypeptide(L)'
;MNLKMKKRRVRDFLLAGSLILGMMLTGCGMSGQQTEQNGGKEQNKVENEKISVVATIFPQYDFVRQIAGENVELKMLLKPGEETHSYEPTPQDIIAIQNSDLFIYVGGENDAWVEDILESMPDNGRKT
;
A
#
# COMPACT_ATOMS: atom_id res chain seq x y z
N MET A 1 27.11 52.69 -22.31
CA MET A 1 27.59 51.43 -21.67
C MET A 1 28.30 50.57 -22.72
N ASN A 2 29.58 50.26 -22.55
CA ASN A 2 30.46 49.75 -23.62
C ASN A 2 30.13 48.31 -24.09
N LEU A 3 29.96 48.11 -25.41
CA LEU A 3 29.59 46.83 -26.06
C LEU A 3 30.58 45.68 -25.78
N LYS A 4 31.84 46.01 -25.51
CA LYS A 4 32.92 45.05 -25.20
C LYS A 4 32.69 44.32 -23.87
N MET A 5 32.04 44.97 -22.90
CA MET A 5 31.73 44.36 -21.59
C MET A 5 30.52 43.42 -21.66
N LYS A 6 29.55 43.70 -22.54
CA LYS A 6 28.37 42.85 -22.75
C LYS A 6 28.75 41.51 -23.39
N LYS A 7 29.67 41.52 -24.37
CA LYS A 7 30.19 40.28 -25.00
C LYS A 7 31.02 39.41 -24.03
N ARG A 8 31.78 40.02 -23.11
CA ARG A 8 32.52 39.28 -22.06
C ARG A 8 31.56 38.60 -21.08
N ARG A 9 30.60 39.35 -20.51
CA ARG A 9 29.61 38.77 -19.58
C ARG A 9 28.78 37.65 -20.21
N VAL A 10 28.31 37.82 -21.45
CA VAL A 10 27.51 36.77 -22.14
C VAL A 10 28.36 35.53 -22.45
N ARG A 11 29.63 35.68 -22.81
CA ARG A 11 30.55 34.55 -23.02
C ARG A 11 30.85 33.81 -21.72
N ASP A 12 31.01 34.53 -20.62
CA ASP A 12 31.26 33.95 -19.30
C ASP A 12 30.00 33.21 -18.78
N PHE A 13 28.80 33.72 -19.04
CA PHE A 13 27.53 33.02 -18.75
C PHE A 13 27.32 31.77 -19.64
N LEU A 14 27.71 31.82 -20.92
CA LEU A 14 27.61 30.66 -21.82
C LEU A 14 28.64 29.55 -21.46
N LEU A 15 29.84 29.91 -21.01
CA LEU A 15 30.85 28.95 -20.53
C LEU A 15 30.47 28.33 -19.18
N ALA A 16 29.90 29.11 -18.26
CA ALA A 16 29.44 28.60 -16.95
C ALA A 16 28.19 27.71 -17.08
N GLY A 17 27.25 28.05 -17.97
CA GLY A 17 26.05 27.25 -18.23
C GLY A 17 26.33 25.87 -18.84
N SER A 18 27.38 25.77 -19.67
CA SER A 18 27.82 24.48 -20.25
C SER A 18 28.48 23.55 -19.23
N LEU A 19 29.03 24.07 -18.13
CA LEU A 19 29.74 23.28 -17.13
C LEU A 19 28.78 22.63 -16.12
N ILE A 20 27.61 23.22 -15.90
CA ILE A 20 26.61 22.74 -14.93
C ILE A 20 25.74 21.61 -15.51
N LEU A 21 25.59 21.53 -16.84
CA LEU A 21 24.80 20.47 -17.51
C LEU A 21 25.52 19.11 -17.60
N GLY A 22 26.84 19.07 -17.36
CA GLY A 22 27.65 17.84 -17.47
C GLY A 22 27.64 16.93 -16.24
N MET A 23 27.16 17.38 -15.09
CA MET A 23 27.27 16.65 -13.82
C MET A 23 26.16 15.59 -13.57
N MET A 24 25.16 15.45 -14.46
CA MET A 24 24.05 14.51 -14.25
C MET A 24 24.18 13.16 -14.98
N LEU A 25 25.30 12.88 -15.66
CA LEU A 25 25.44 11.65 -16.47
C LEU A 25 26.58 10.71 -16.06
N THR A 26 27.21 10.91 -14.90
CA THR A 26 28.19 9.94 -14.37
C THR A 26 27.53 9.01 -13.36
N GLY A 27 26.53 8.26 -13.81
CA GLY A 27 26.08 7.04 -13.15
C GLY A 27 27.04 5.90 -13.52
N CYS A 28 27.84 5.44 -12.56
CA CYS A 28 28.75 4.31 -12.74
C CYS A 28 27.96 3.05 -13.13
N GLY A 29 28.27 2.50 -14.29
CA GLY A 29 27.81 1.20 -14.77
C GLY A 29 28.94 0.46 -15.48
N MET A 30 29.99 0.11 -14.74
CA MET A 30 31.02 -0.85 -15.16
C MET A 30 31.58 -1.58 -13.94
N SER A 31 30.99 -2.74 -13.66
CA SER A 31 31.65 -3.89 -13.05
C SER A 31 30.76 -5.07 -13.45
N GLY A 32 31.17 -5.89 -14.41
CA GLY A 32 32.11 -6.97 -14.10
C GLY A 32 31.30 -8.25 -13.94
N GLN A 33 31.19 -8.97 -15.05
CA GLN A 33 31.01 -10.42 -15.22
C GLN A 33 30.78 -11.27 -13.97
N GLN A 34 29.70 -12.06 -14.06
CA GLN A 34 29.36 -13.27 -13.30
C GLN A 34 30.49 -13.89 -12.46
N THR A 35 30.21 -14.10 -11.19
CA THR A 35 30.78 -15.22 -10.44
C THR A 35 29.64 -15.87 -9.67
N GLU A 36 29.34 -17.12 -10.02
CA GLU A 36 28.62 -18.03 -9.14
C GLU A 36 29.43 -18.16 -7.84
N GLN A 37 28.88 -17.64 -6.75
CA GLN A 37 29.23 -18.09 -5.41
C GLN A 37 27.96 -18.53 -4.72
N ASN A 38 27.80 -19.85 -4.73
CA ASN A 38 27.03 -20.62 -3.80
C ASN A 38 27.45 -20.20 -2.37
N GLY A 39 26.58 -19.47 -1.70
CA GLY A 39 26.82 -18.91 -0.38
C GLY A 39 25.49 -18.47 0.17
N GLY A 40 24.87 -19.35 0.95
CA GLY A 40 23.57 -19.15 1.59
C GLY A 40 23.47 -17.78 2.24
N LYS A 41 22.83 -16.86 1.52
CA LYS A 41 22.08 -15.79 2.16
C LYS A 41 20.70 -16.37 2.35
N GLU A 42 20.44 -16.86 3.56
CA GLU A 42 19.12 -16.68 4.16
C GLU A 42 18.84 -15.17 4.10
N GLN A 43 18.34 -14.73 2.95
CA GLN A 43 17.51 -13.55 2.92
C GLN A 43 16.26 -14.00 3.66
N ASN A 44 16.30 -13.84 4.98
CA ASN A 44 15.10 -13.68 5.77
C ASN A 44 14.44 -12.41 5.23
N LYS A 45 13.77 -12.55 4.08
CA LYS A 45 12.81 -11.60 3.58
C LYS A 45 11.78 -11.61 4.69
N VAL A 46 11.89 -10.65 5.59
CA VAL A 46 10.80 -10.29 6.48
C VAL A 46 9.70 -9.92 5.49
N GLU A 47 8.88 -10.91 5.13
CA GLU A 47 7.62 -10.65 4.50
C GLU A 47 6.92 -9.78 5.53
N ASN A 48 6.82 -8.50 5.19
CA ASN A 48 6.12 -7.55 6.01
C ASN A 48 4.65 -7.95 5.88
N GLU A 49 4.25 -8.93 6.68
CA GLU A 49 2.95 -9.56 6.65
C GLU A 49 1.94 -8.45 6.92
N LYS A 50 1.18 -8.11 5.87
CA LYS A 50 0.21 -7.04 5.95
C LYS A 50 -0.93 -7.51 6.83
N ILE A 51 -1.43 -6.60 7.65
CA ILE A 51 -2.62 -6.88 8.46
C ILE A 51 -3.81 -7.03 7.52
N SER A 52 -4.49 -8.17 7.59
CA SER A 52 -5.70 -8.44 6.82
C SER A 52 -6.92 -7.81 7.51
N VAL A 53 -7.65 -6.98 6.78
CA VAL A 53 -8.79 -6.22 7.29
C VAL A 53 -10.02 -6.46 6.41
N VAL A 54 -11.14 -6.80 7.04
CA VAL A 54 -12.44 -6.92 6.39
C VAL A 54 -13.35 -5.81 6.89
N ALA A 55 -14.00 -5.08 5.99
CA ALA A 55 -14.98 -4.05 6.30
C ALA A 55 -16.35 -4.41 5.69
N THR A 56 -17.45 -4.16 6.39
CA THR A 56 -18.79 -4.41 5.84
C THR A 56 -19.11 -3.49 4.66
N ILE A 57 -19.04 -2.17 4.89
CA ILE A 57 -19.43 -1.13 3.93
C ILE A 57 -18.33 -0.09 3.68
N PHE A 58 -18.59 0.79 2.70
CA PHE A 58 -17.60 1.74 2.18
C PHE A 58 -17.02 2.72 3.20
N PRO A 59 -17.79 3.34 4.13
CA PRO A 59 -17.22 4.22 5.14
C PRO A 59 -16.04 3.64 5.92
N GLN A 60 -16.17 2.45 6.50
CA GLN A 60 -15.10 1.79 7.26
C GLN A 60 -13.94 1.40 6.35
N TYR A 61 -14.25 0.89 5.16
CA TYR A 61 -13.25 0.59 4.14
C TYR A 61 -12.41 1.84 3.82
N ASP A 62 -13.03 2.99 3.55
CA ASP A 62 -12.31 4.20 3.18
C ASP A 62 -11.49 4.75 4.35
N PHE A 63 -11.99 4.66 5.58
CA PHE A 63 -11.18 5.02 6.75
C PHE A 63 -9.90 4.18 6.85
N VAL A 64 -10.01 2.86 6.74
CA VAL A 64 -8.84 1.97 6.79
C VAL A 64 -7.90 2.25 5.62
N ARG A 65 -8.44 2.42 4.40
CA ARG A 65 -7.66 2.75 3.21
C ARG A 65 -6.85 4.02 3.37
N GLN A 66 -7.46 5.08 3.92
CA GLN A 66 -6.82 6.38 4.09
C GLN A 66 -5.80 6.41 5.24
N ILE A 67 -6.05 5.64 6.30
CA ILE A 67 -5.18 5.60 7.48
C ILE A 67 -3.99 4.65 7.27
N ALA A 68 -4.27 3.43 6.80
CA ALA A 68 -3.28 2.34 6.77
C ALA A 68 -2.66 2.13 5.38
N GLY A 69 -3.36 2.51 4.31
CA GLY A 69 -2.84 2.49 2.94
C GLY A 69 -2.31 1.11 2.54
N GLU A 70 -1.05 1.07 2.08
CA GLU A 70 -0.41 -0.16 1.59
C GLU A 70 0.00 -1.14 2.70
N ASN A 71 -0.14 -0.77 3.98
CA ASN A 71 0.26 -1.62 5.12
C ASN A 71 -0.77 -2.70 5.47
N VAL A 72 -1.93 -2.70 4.82
CA VAL A 72 -3.03 -3.64 5.06
C VAL A 72 -3.47 -4.33 3.78
N GLU A 73 -4.03 -5.52 3.92
CA GLU A 73 -4.82 -6.18 2.89
C GLU A 73 -6.30 -5.97 3.21
N LEU A 74 -6.96 -5.10 2.45
CA LEU A 74 -8.30 -4.62 2.78
C LEU A 74 -9.37 -5.18 1.83
N LYS A 75 -10.38 -5.88 2.38
CA LYS A 75 -11.57 -6.37 1.68
C LYS A 75 -12.81 -5.61 2.15
N MET A 76 -13.66 -5.18 1.21
CA MET A 76 -15.03 -4.73 1.49
C MET A 76 -16.00 -5.87 1.16
N LEU A 77 -16.95 -6.16 2.03
CA LEU A 77 -17.95 -7.22 1.81
C LEU A 77 -19.03 -6.77 0.83
N LEU A 78 -19.75 -5.71 1.16
CA LEU A 78 -20.82 -5.20 0.33
C LEU A 78 -20.25 -4.46 -0.88
N LYS A 79 -20.68 -4.86 -2.07
CA LYS A 79 -20.33 -4.17 -3.31
C LYS A 79 -21.11 -2.86 -3.45
N PRO A 80 -20.62 -1.90 -4.25
CA PRO A 80 -21.38 -0.69 -4.55
C PRO A 80 -22.78 -1.03 -5.07
N GLY A 81 -23.80 -0.49 -4.38
CA GLY A 81 -25.21 -0.71 -4.71
C GLY A 81 -25.88 -1.89 -4.01
N GLU A 82 -25.14 -2.69 -3.23
CA GLU A 82 -25.73 -3.67 -2.32
C GLU A 82 -26.24 -2.98 -1.05
N GLU A 83 -27.30 -3.53 -0.47
CA GLU A 83 -27.97 -3.00 0.72
C GLU A 83 -27.74 -3.92 1.92
N THR A 84 -27.31 -3.33 3.03
CA THR A 84 -26.86 -4.05 4.23
C THR A 84 -27.98 -4.77 4.95
N HIS A 85 -29.18 -4.19 4.97
CA HIS A 85 -30.33 -4.81 5.64
C HIS A 85 -30.84 -6.10 4.97
N SER A 86 -30.44 -6.34 3.71
CA SER A 86 -30.79 -7.55 2.94
C SER A 86 -29.57 -8.40 2.60
N TYR A 87 -28.40 -8.05 3.12
CA TYR A 87 -27.17 -8.75 2.80
C TYR A 87 -27.14 -10.10 3.52
N GLU A 88 -26.82 -11.15 2.76
CA GLU A 88 -26.61 -12.50 3.29
C GLU A 88 -25.16 -12.90 2.97
N PRO A 89 -24.30 -13.08 3.98
CA PRO A 89 -22.88 -13.38 3.76
C PRO A 89 -22.71 -14.72 3.07
N THR A 90 -21.86 -14.75 2.03
CA THR A 90 -21.51 -16.02 1.38
C THR A 90 -20.57 -16.84 2.26
N PRO A 91 -20.44 -18.17 2.04
CA PRO A 91 -19.43 -18.97 2.72
C PRO A 91 -18.01 -18.39 2.58
N GLN A 92 -17.68 -17.79 1.44
CA GLN A 92 -16.39 -17.14 1.21
C GLN A 92 -16.21 -15.86 2.03
N ASP A 93 -17.29 -15.16 2.36
CA ASP A 93 -17.24 -13.99 3.23
C ASP A 93 -17.03 -14.38 4.68
N ILE A 94 -17.72 -15.42 5.14
CA ILE A 94 -17.53 -16.01 6.47
C ILE A 94 -16.08 -16.47 6.65
N ILE A 95 -15.50 -17.15 5.65
CA ILE A 95 -14.08 -17.55 5.67
C ILE A 95 -13.16 -16.32 5.71
N ALA A 96 -13.48 -15.27 4.94
CA ALA A 96 -12.67 -14.05 4.94
C ALA A 96 -12.70 -13.34 6.30
N ILE A 97 -13.87 -13.27 6.95
CA ILE A 97 -14.02 -12.70 8.30
C ILE A 97 -13.23 -13.53 9.30
N GLN A 98 -13.39 -14.85 9.29
CA GLN A 98 -12.73 -15.77 10.23
C GLN A 98 -11.21 -15.73 10.13
N ASN A 99 -10.66 -15.55 8.94
CA ASN A 99 -9.20 -15.51 8.71
C ASN A 99 -8.61 -14.10 8.79
N SER A 100 -9.44 -13.06 8.97
CA SER A 100 -8.96 -11.68 9.07
C SER A 100 -8.37 -11.36 10.44
N ASP A 101 -7.37 -10.50 10.46
CA ASP A 101 -6.80 -9.96 11.70
C ASP A 101 -7.73 -8.92 12.34
N LEU A 102 -8.50 -8.21 11.50
CA LEU A 102 -9.46 -7.19 11.93
C LEU A 102 -10.72 -7.21 11.06
N PHE A 103 -11.87 -7.38 11.70
CA PHE A 103 -13.18 -7.21 11.07
C PHE A 103 -13.87 -5.95 11.62
N ILE A 104 -14.23 -5.01 10.72
CA ILE A 104 -14.86 -3.74 11.06
C ILE A 104 -16.27 -3.70 10.44
N TYR A 105 -17.26 -3.51 11.29
CA TYR A 105 -18.67 -3.43 10.93
C TYR A 105 -19.34 -2.22 11.63
N VAL A 106 -20.48 -1.77 11.12
CA VAL A 106 -21.31 -0.70 11.72
C VAL A 106 -21.92 -1.18 13.04
N GLY A 107 -22.44 -2.41 13.04
CA GLY A 107 -23.22 -2.97 14.15
C GLY A 107 -24.68 -2.51 14.17
N GLY A 108 -25.42 -2.99 15.17
CA GLY A 108 -26.86 -2.73 15.30
C GLY A 108 -27.66 -3.24 14.09
N GLU A 109 -28.73 -2.54 13.73
CA GLU A 109 -29.63 -2.97 12.65
C GLU A 109 -29.00 -2.99 11.25
N ASN A 110 -27.88 -2.27 11.04
CA ASN A 110 -27.18 -2.27 9.74
C ASN A 110 -26.54 -3.64 9.47
N ASP A 111 -25.98 -4.25 10.50
CA ASP A 111 -25.17 -5.47 10.40
C ASP A 111 -25.72 -6.54 11.33
N ALA A 112 -27.05 -6.66 11.46
CA ALA A 112 -27.67 -7.60 12.40
C ALA A 112 -27.21 -9.05 12.20
N TRP A 113 -26.93 -9.43 10.94
CA TRP A 113 -26.40 -10.74 10.56
C TRP A 113 -25.00 -11.04 11.14
N VAL A 114 -24.25 -10.00 11.57
CA VAL A 114 -22.88 -10.16 12.09
C VAL A 114 -22.88 -10.92 13.41
N GLU A 115 -23.86 -10.71 14.29
CA GLU A 115 -23.91 -11.39 15.59
C GLU A 115 -24.05 -12.91 15.40
N ASP A 116 -24.98 -13.34 14.55
CA ASP A 116 -25.24 -14.75 14.24
C ASP A 116 -23.98 -15.45 13.70
N ILE A 117 -23.24 -14.81 12.79
CA ILE A 117 -22.03 -15.42 12.25
C ILE A 117 -20.91 -15.50 13.29
N LEU A 118 -20.75 -14.47 14.12
CA LEU A 118 -19.69 -14.43 15.14
C LEU A 118 -19.93 -15.45 16.25
N GLU A 119 -21.20 -15.74 16.59
CA GLU A 119 -21.57 -16.81 17.51
C GLU A 119 -21.33 -18.21 16.92
N SER A 120 -21.49 -18.35 15.61
CA SER A 120 -21.26 -19.63 14.92
C SER A 120 -19.77 -19.97 14.71
N MET A 121 -18.89 -19.00 14.85
CA MET A 121 -17.45 -19.17 14.61
C MET A 121 -16.72 -19.74 15.85
N PRO A 122 -15.66 -20.54 15.65
CA PRO A 122 -14.77 -20.93 16.74
C PRO A 122 -14.13 -19.70 17.42
N ASP A 123 -14.18 -19.63 18.74
CA ASP A 123 -13.46 -18.60 19.49
C ASP A 123 -11.98 -18.94 19.59
N ASN A 124 -11.18 -18.35 18.69
CA ASN A 124 -9.73 -18.49 18.64
C ASN A 124 -9.01 -17.39 19.45
N GLY A 125 -9.63 -16.89 20.52
CA GLY A 125 -9.12 -15.75 21.29
C GLY A 125 -9.48 -14.40 20.66
N ARG A 126 -10.64 -14.35 19.98
CA ARG A 126 -11.16 -13.15 19.34
C ARG A 126 -11.47 -12.10 20.41
N LYS A 127 -11.02 -10.85 20.20
CA LYS A 127 -11.36 -9.72 21.07
C LYS A 127 -12.46 -8.88 20.42
N THR A 128 -13.61 -8.78 21.07
CA THR A 128 -14.75 -7.91 20.69
C THR A 128 -14.79 -6.65 21.50
#